data_AF-F9Y580-F1
#
_entry.id   AF-F9Y580-F1
#
_cell.length_a   1.000
_cell.length_b   1.000
_cell.length_c   1.000
_cell.angle_alpha   90.00
_cell.angle_beta   90.00
_cell.angle_gamma   90.00
#
_symmetry.space_group_name_H-M   'P 1'
#
loop_
_entity.id
_entity.type
_entity.pdbx_description
1 polymer ?
#
loop_
_entity_poly.entity_id
_entity_poly.type
_entity_poly.pdbx_seq_one_letter_code
_entity_poly.pdbx_strand_id
1 'polypeptide(L)'
;MALFLAASALAAQDLPPEITAATDALMAECRDVGGEPGYSANYITSTDLNGDGQPDYLQNVMEFGCAGAWSYFCGSAGCPVTIWLSTPNGLHRAWSGVAQEARLEGASVVLFLHGAFCNPPAAGVEGCESTLRFTP
;
A
#
# COMPACT_ATOMS: atom_id res chain seq x y z
N MET A 1 -27.00 40.41 -11.99
CA MET A 1 -26.59 39.66 -10.79
C MET A 1 -25.80 38.45 -11.28
N ALA A 2 -24.48 38.54 -11.31
CA ALA A 2 -23.62 37.49 -11.84
C ALA A 2 -23.27 36.51 -10.70
N LEU A 3 -23.68 35.26 -10.85
CA LEU A 3 -23.27 34.16 -9.97
C LEU A 3 -21.81 33.84 -10.27
N PHE A 4 -20.93 34.03 -9.28
CA PHE A 4 -19.59 33.44 -9.29
C PHE A 4 -19.72 31.95 -8.95
N LEU A 5 -19.48 31.09 -9.94
CA LEU A 5 -19.18 29.69 -9.70
C LEU A 5 -17.76 29.62 -9.12
N ALA A 6 -17.65 29.41 -7.82
CA ALA A 6 -16.37 29.04 -7.21
C ALA A 6 -16.06 27.60 -7.65
N ALA A 7 -15.09 27.45 -8.57
CA ALA A 7 -14.49 26.17 -8.85
C ALA A 7 -13.59 25.79 -7.67
N SER A 8 -14.08 24.91 -6.80
CA SER A 8 -13.22 24.25 -5.83
C SER A 8 -12.26 23.35 -6.59
N ALA A 9 -11.01 23.80 -6.78
CA ALA A 9 -9.92 22.90 -7.07
C ALA A 9 -9.77 21.99 -5.86
N LEU A 10 -10.34 20.79 -5.92
CA LEU A 10 -10.00 19.73 -4.99
C LEU A 10 -8.51 19.46 -5.26
N ALA A 11 -7.65 19.93 -4.36
CA ALA A 11 -6.24 19.60 -4.42
C ALA A 11 -6.14 18.08 -4.50
N ALA A 12 -5.38 17.57 -5.48
CA ALA A 12 -4.81 16.24 -5.33
C ALA A 12 -4.15 16.25 -3.95
N GLN A 13 -4.65 15.47 -3.01
CA GLN A 13 -4.03 15.42 -1.70
C GLN A 13 -2.62 14.88 -1.94
N ASP A 14 -1.63 15.75 -1.76
CA ASP A 14 -0.23 15.33 -1.80
C ASP A 14 -0.08 14.18 -0.79
N LEU A 15 0.46 13.05 -1.26
CA LEU A 15 0.70 11.90 -0.41
C LEU A 15 1.61 12.32 0.75
N PRO A 16 1.40 11.78 1.97
CA PRO A 16 2.30 12.04 3.09
C PRO A 16 3.76 11.79 2.71
N PRO A 17 4.71 12.58 3.26
CA PRO A 17 6.11 12.55 2.83
C PRO A 17 6.75 11.17 2.97
N GLU A 18 6.32 10.35 3.93
CA GLU A 18 6.80 8.98 4.13
C GLU A 18 6.41 8.06 2.96
N ILE A 19 5.17 8.18 2.47
CA ILE A 19 4.69 7.42 1.31
C ILE A 19 5.35 7.94 0.04
N THR A 20 5.49 9.27 -0.10
CA THR A 20 6.19 9.89 -1.23
C THR A 20 7.62 9.39 -1.31
N ALA A 21 8.37 9.42 -0.20
CA ALA A 21 9.73 8.92 -0.14
C ALA A 21 9.83 7.41 -0.44
N ALA A 22 8.91 6.59 0.07
CA ALA A 22 8.86 5.17 -0.23
C ALA A 22 8.56 4.90 -1.71
N THR A 23 7.69 5.70 -2.32
CA THR A 23 7.33 5.61 -3.74
C THR A 23 8.48 6.04 -4.63
N ASP A 24 9.15 7.15 -4.30
CA ASP A 24 10.31 7.66 -5.01
C ASP A 24 11.47 6.65 -4.99
N ALA A 25 11.66 5.96 -3.86
CA ALA A 25 12.65 4.89 -3.75
C ALA A 25 12.35 3.73 -4.71
N LEU A 26 11.10 3.25 -4.77
CA LEU A 26 10.68 2.19 -5.71
C LEU A 26 10.83 2.63 -7.17
N MET A 27 10.46 3.88 -7.48
CA MET A 27 10.63 4.49 -8.80
C MET A 27 12.10 4.54 -9.22
N ALA A 28 12.99 4.95 -8.30
CA ALA A 28 14.42 5.00 -8.54
C ALA A 28 14.99 3.59 -8.76
N GLU A 29 14.66 2.64 -7.88
CA GLU A 29 15.12 1.26 -7.98
C GLU A 29 14.68 0.60 -9.30
N CYS A 30 13.44 0.86 -9.75
CA CYS A 30 12.96 0.35 -11.02
C CYS A 30 13.79 0.90 -12.21
N ARG A 31 14.13 2.19 -12.19
CA ARG A 31 14.98 2.80 -13.22
C ARG A 31 16.40 2.23 -13.20
N ASP A 32 16.95 1.99 -12.01
CA ASP A 32 18.30 1.44 -11.84
C ASP A 32 18.44 0.03 -12.41
N VAL A 33 17.37 -0.77 -12.38
CA VAL A 33 17.31 -2.10 -13.00
C VAL A 33 16.88 -2.05 -14.48
N GLY A 34 16.80 -0.87 -15.07
CA GLY A 34 16.48 -0.66 -16.49
C GLY A 34 15.00 -0.75 -16.84
N GLY A 35 14.11 -0.68 -15.84
CA GLY A 35 12.67 -0.70 -16.05
C GLY A 35 12.05 0.70 -16.17
N GLU A 36 10.81 0.74 -16.65
CA GLU A 36 9.98 1.96 -16.67
C GLU A 36 8.95 1.90 -15.54
N PRO A 37 9.02 2.80 -14.55
CA PRO A 37 8.14 2.71 -13.40
C PRO A 37 6.79 3.39 -13.64
N GLY A 38 5.77 2.90 -12.96
CA GLY A 38 4.42 3.46 -12.91
C GLY A 38 3.62 2.78 -11.80
N TYR A 39 2.40 3.22 -11.55
CA TYR A 39 1.51 2.51 -10.63
C TYR A 39 0.03 2.80 -10.95
N SER A 40 -0.84 1.89 -10.53
CA SER A 40 -2.29 2.03 -10.66
C SER A 40 -2.87 2.89 -9.54
N ALA A 41 -4.17 3.23 -9.64
CA ALA A 41 -4.88 3.95 -8.58
C ALA A 41 -4.97 3.18 -7.25
N ASN A 42 -4.81 1.85 -7.27
CA ASN A 42 -4.90 1.00 -6.09
C ASN A 42 -3.55 0.86 -5.34
N TYR A 43 -2.47 1.44 -5.88
CA TYR A 43 -1.16 1.42 -5.25
C TYR A 43 -1.15 2.04 -3.87
N ILE A 44 -1.90 3.12 -3.67
CA ILE A 44 -2.19 3.68 -2.35
C ILE A 44 -3.70 3.70 -2.17
N THR A 45 -4.21 3.01 -1.16
CA THR A 45 -5.61 3.12 -0.73
C THR A 45 -5.67 3.72 0.66
N SER A 46 -6.54 4.70 0.89
CA SER A 46 -6.70 5.37 2.18
C SER A 46 -8.01 5.00 2.87
N THR A 47 -7.96 4.75 4.18
CA THR A 47 -9.14 4.60 5.06
C THR A 47 -8.71 4.84 6.50
N ASP A 48 -9.63 5.20 7.38
CA ASP A 48 -9.38 5.18 8.83
C ASP A 48 -9.38 3.70 9.31
N LEU A 49 -8.20 3.18 9.68
CA LEU A 49 -7.98 1.79 10.06
C LEU A 49 -8.02 1.57 11.58
N ASN A 50 -7.75 2.62 12.37
CA ASN A 50 -7.70 2.52 13.83
C ASN A 50 -8.90 3.21 14.53
N GLY A 51 -9.69 4.00 13.81
CA GLY A 51 -10.88 4.70 14.30
C GLY A 51 -10.60 6.06 14.96
N ASP A 52 -9.45 6.68 14.70
CA ASP A 52 -9.08 7.99 15.26
C ASP A 52 -9.55 9.19 14.43
N GLY A 53 -10.17 8.92 13.27
CA GLY A 53 -10.68 9.93 12.35
C GLY A 53 -9.65 10.51 11.38
N GLN A 54 -8.40 10.03 11.40
CA GLN A 54 -7.36 10.38 10.43
C GLN A 54 -7.25 9.31 9.32
N PRO A 55 -6.89 9.70 8.09
CA PRO A 55 -6.67 8.73 7.03
C PRO A 55 -5.40 7.91 7.29
N ASP A 56 -5.53 6.59 7.28
CA ASP A 56 -4.42 5.64 7.22
C ASP A 56 -4.28 5.11 5.78
N TYR A 57 -3.18 4.42 5.49
CA TYR A 57 -2.84 4.05 4.12
C TYR A 57 -2.36 2.61 3.98
N LEU A 58 -2.91 1.91 2.98
CA LEU A 58 -2.38 0.67 2.43
C LEU A 58 -1.56 1.01 1.18
N GLN A 59 -0.25 0.77 1.23
CA GLN A 59 0.64 0.82 0.07
C GLN A 59 0.87 -0.59 -0.48
N ASN A 60 0.35 -0.88 -1.66
CA ASN A 60 0.34 -2.21 -2.27
C ASN A 60 1.22 -2.24 -3.53
N VAL A 61 2.43 -2.81 -3.43
CA VAL A 61 3.39 -2.88 -4.55
C VAL A 61 2.92 -3.84 -5.67
N MET A 62 1.88 -4.66 -5.46
CA MET A 62 1.23 -5.40 -6.56
C MET A 62 0.64 -4.48 -7.64
N GLU A 63 0.42 -3.21 -7.28
CA GLU A 63 -0.13 -2.19 -8.16
C GLU A 63 0.97 -1.24 -8.69
N PHE A 64 2.24 -1.49 -8.34
CA PHE A 64 3.41 -0.74 -8.82
C PHE A 64 4.04 -1.42 -10.03
N GLY A 65 3.84 -0.86 -11.21
CA GLY A 65 4.48 -1.29 -12.45
C GLY A 65 5.96 -0.96 -12.51
N CYS A 66 6.77 -1.94 -12.90
CA CYS A 66 8.13 -1.73 -13.40
C CYS A 66 8.30 -2.47 -14.72
N ALA A 67 7.89 -1.84 -15.83
CA ALA A 67 7.90 -2.48 -17.14
C ALA A 67 9.34 -2.85 -17.52
N GLY A 68 9.57 -4.11 -17.94
CA GLY A 68 10.90 -4.63 -18.24
C GLY A 68 11.64 -5.25 -17.04
N ALA A 69 11.19 -5.02 -15.80
CA ALA A 69 11.83 -5.56 -14.59
C ALA A 69 10.85 -5.91 -13.45
N TRP A 70 9.60 -6.24 -13.77
CA TRP A 70 8.53 -6.50 -12.79
C TRP A 70 8.93 -7.52 -11.70
N SER A 71 9.51 -8.65 -12.10
CA SER A 71 9.89 -9.75 -11.20
C SER A 71 10.97 -9.40 -10.19
N TYR A 72 11.56 -8.21 -10.30
CA TYR A 72 12.52 -7.70 -9.32
C TYR A 72 11.83 -7.32 -7.99
N PHE A 73 10.61 -6.79 -8.05
CA PHE A 73 9.86 -6.33 -6.87
C PHE A 73 8.94 -7.40 -6.27
N CYS A 74 8.50 -8.36 -7.08
CA CYS A 74 7.50 -9.35 -6.71
C CYS A 74 7.99 -10.77 -7.02
N GLY A 75 7.76 -11.69 -6.08
CA GLY A 75 8.11 -13.11 -6.20
C GLY A 75 6.93 -14.05 -5.97
N SER A 76 7.20 -15.35 -5.80
CA SER A 76 6.15 -16.35 -5.52
C SER A 76 5.40 -16.10 -4.21
N ALA A 77 6.08 -15.46 -3.26
CA ALA A 77 5.51 -15.04 -1.99
C ALA A 77 4.60 -13.79 -2.10
N GLY A 78 4.49 -13.20 -3.29
CA GLY A 78 3.75 -11.99 -3.55
C GLY A 78 4.65 -10.74 -3.62
N CYS A 79 4.04 -9.58 -3.42
CA CYS A 79 4.71 -8.29 -3.48
C CYS A 79 4.74 -7.62 -2.09
N PRO A 80 5.63 -6.64 -1.88
CA PRO A 80 5.62 -5.82 -0.68
C PRO A 80 4.28 -5.12 -0.46
N VAL A 81 3.83 -5.15 0.78
CA VAL A 81 2.65 -4.41 1.25
C VAL A 81 3.05 -3.69 2.53
N THR A 82 2.67 -2.42 2.64
CA THR A 82 2.88 -1.62 3.85
C THR A 82 1.57 -1.01 4.32
N ILE A 83 1.33 -1.08 5.62
CA ILE A 83 0.24 -0.38 6.30
C ILE A 83 0.83 0.75 7.12
N TRP A 84 0.39 1.97 6.81
CA TRP A 84 0.80 3.20 7.46
C TRP A 84 -0.35 3.72 8.31
N LEU A 85 -0.12 3.93 9.60
CA LEU A 85 -1.10 4.61 10.45
C LEU A 85 -0.66 6.05 10.67
N SER A 86 -1.65 6.94 10.64
CA SER A 86 -1.49 8.35 10.94
C SER A 86 -1.19 8.58 12.42
N THR A 87 -0.36 9.57 12.68
CA THR A 87 -0.05 10.09 14.01
C THR A 87 -0.01 11.61 13.97
N PRO A 88 -0.01 12.29 15.13
CA PRO A 88 0.22 13.73 15.18
C PRO A 88 1.54 14.20 14.55
N ASN A 89 2.51 13.31 14.38
CA ASN A 89 3.85 13.62 13.89
C ASN A 89 4.13 13.10 12.47
N GLY A 90 3.12 12.60 11.75
CA GLY A 90 3.28 11.98 10.43
C GLY A 90 2.82 10.51 10.44
N LEU A 91 3.34 9.72 9.52
CA LEU A 91 2.96 8.31 9.40
C LEU A 91 3.93 7.39 10.14
N HIS A 92 3.40 6.40 10.85
CA HIS A 92 4.18 5.28 11.33
C HIS A 92 3.86 4.01 10.54
N ARG A 93 4.86 3.16 10.34
CA ARG A 93 4.69 1.86 9.68
C ARG A 93 4.13 0.86 10.68
N ALA A 94 2.83 0.57 10.63
CA ALA A 94 2.18 -0.34 11.58
C ALA A 94 2.41 -1.80 11.22
N TRP A 95 2.54 -2.09 9.93
CA TRP A 95 2.89 -3.41 9.43
C TRP A 95 3.58 -3.29 8.07
N SER A 96 4.52 -4.20 7.80
CA SER A 96 5.06 -4.39 6.47
C SER A 96 5.51 -5.82 6.27
N GLY A 97 5.28 -6.34 5.07
CA GLY A 97 5.67 -7.69 4.69
C GLY A 97 5.42 -7.91 3.21
N VAL A 98 5.38 -9.19 2.81
CA VAL A 98 4.96 -9.60 1.47
C VAL A 98 3.63 -10.31 1.57
N ALA A 99 2.76 -10.07 0.60
CA ALA A 99 1.48 -10.75 0.48
C ALA A 99 1.20 -11.04 -1.00
N GLN A 100 0.54 -12.17 -1.25
CA GLN A 100 0.08 -12.55 -2.58
C GLN A 100 -1.16 -11.75 -2.98
N GLU A 101 -1.95 -11.31 -2.01
CA GLU A 101 -3.04 -10.34 -2.17
C GLU A 101 -3.16 -9.46 -0.92
N ALA A 102 -3.60 -8.22 -1.09
CA ALA A 102 -3.93 -7.31 0.01
C ALA A 102 -5.15 -6.48 -0.33
N ARG A 103 -6.12 -6.41 0.58
CA ARG A 103 -7.38 -5.68 0.38
C ARG A 103 -7.91 -5.11 1.68
N LEU A 104 -8.72 -4.07 1.56
CA LEU A 104 -9.47 -3.49 2.68
C LEU A 104 -10.83 -4.19 2.84
N GLU A 105 -11.21 -4.43 4.09
CA GLU A 105 -12.56 -4.80 4.50
C GLU A 105 -13.00 -3.90 5.68
N GLY A 106 -13.66 -2.79 5.34
CA GLY A 106 -13.92 -1.72 6.31
C GLY A 106 -12.60 -1.18 6.87
N ALA A 107 -12.47 -1.16 8.20
CA ALA A 107 -11.25 -0.77 8.91
C ALA A 107 -10.21 -1.90 9.07
N SER A 108 -10.36 -3.01 8.35
CA SER A 108 -9.44 -4.16 8.43
C SER A 108 -8.61 -4.28 7.15
N VAL A 109 -7.38 -4.77 7.28
CA VAL A 109 -6.57 -5.18 6.12
C VAL A 109 -6.52 -6.69 6.08
N VAL A 110 -7.02 -7.28 5.00
CA VAL A 110 -6.96 -8.72 4.75
C VAL A 110 -5.81 -9.00 3.78
N LEU A 111 -4.89 -9.86 4.22
CA LEU A 111 -3.73 -10.30 3.47
C LEU A 111 -3.89 -11.77 3.11
N PHE A 112 -3.70 -12.15 1.84
CA PHE A 112 -3.48 -13.54 1.47
C PHE A 112 -1.98 -13.80 1.44
N LEU A 113 -1.52 -14.69 2.31
CA LEU A 113 -0.11 -14.97 2.55
C LEU A 113 0.30 -16.29 1.91
N HIS A 114 1.52 -16.32 1.38
CA HIS A 114 2.18 -17.56 0.98
C HIS A 114 2.31 -18.51 2.17
N GLY A 115 2.12 -19.82 1.97
CA GLY A 115 2.03 -20.80 3.07
C GLY A 115 3.17 -20.79 4.09
N ALA A 116 4.38 -20.41 3.66
CA ALA A 116 5.53 -20.24 4.55
C ALA A 116 5.34 -19.17 5.66
N PHE A 117 4.40 -18.25 5.48
CA PHE A 117 4.06 -17.20 6.46
C PHE A 117 2.78 -17.50 7.24
N CYS A 118 2.17 -18.66 7.00
CA CYS A 118 1.02 -19.10 7.79
C CYS A 118 1.42 -19.55 9.19
N ASN A 119 0.44 -19.61 10.08
CA ASN A 119 0.62 -20.14 11.43
C ASN A 119 -0.43 -21.23 11.71
N PRO A 120 -0.05 -22.52 11.73
CA PRO A 120 1.30 -23.05 11.48
C PRO A 120 1.74 -22.86 10.00
N PRO A 121 3.04 -22.87 9.69
CA PRO A 121 3.53 -22.79 8.31
C PRO A 121 3.10 -23.98 7.46
N ALA A 122 2.86 -23.75 6.17
CA ALA A 122 2.40 -24.73 5.18
C ALA A 122 3.20 -24.64 3.87
N ALA A 123 2.90 -25.51 2.89
CA ALA A 123 3.50 -25.40 1.57
C ALA A 123 3.11 -24.08 0.90
N GLY A 124 3.96 -23.53 0.04
CA GLY A 124 3.72 -22.21 -0.55
C GLY A 124 2.37 -22.04 -1.28
N VAL A 125 1.88 -23.13 -1.87
CA VAL A 125 0.56 -23.20 -2.55
C VAL A 125 -0.62 -23.29 -1.59
N GLU A 126 -0.37 -23.62 -0.32
CA GLU A 126 -1.35 -23.71 0.76
C GLU A 126 -1.34 -22.38 1.55
N GLY A 127 -1.67 -21.29 0.86
CA GLY A 127 -1.74 -19.96 1.48
C GLY A 127 -2.86 -19.82 2.51
N CYS A 128 -2.80 -18.75 3.29
CA CYS A 128 -3.79 -18.45 4.33
C CYS A 128 -4.12 -16.96 4.36
N GLU A 129 -5.33 -16.63 4.82
CA GLU A 129 -5.70 -15.24 5.10
C GLU A 129 -5.23 -14.81 6.50
N SER A 130 -4.72 -13.59 6.58
CA SER A 130 -4.47 -12.87 7.83
C SER A 130 -5.27 -11.58 7.83
N THR A 131 -6.08 -11.37 8.87
CA THR A 131 -6.82 -10.12 9.06
C THR A 131 -6.12 -9.26 10.09
N LEU A 132 -5.61 -8.12 9.66
CA LEU A 132 -5.01 -7.10 10.51
C LEU A 132 -6.08 -6.09 10.91
N ARG A 133 -6.10 -5.77 12.21
CA ARG A 133 -6.97 -4.76 12.82
C ARG A 133 -6.10 -3.91 13.73
N PHE A 134 -6.37 -2.61 13.73
CA PHE A 134 -5.59 -1.65 14.49
C PHE A 134 -6.48 -0.98 15.55
N THR A 135 -5.84 -0.47 16.59
CA THR A 135 -6.49 0.30 17.65
C THR A 135 -5.81 1.67 17.71
N PRO A 136 -6.52 2.72 18.17
CA PRO A 136 -5.92 4.03 18.37
C PRO A 136 -4.71 3.99 19.33
#